data_AF-A0A3M0XXL0-F1
#
_entry.id   AF-A0A3M0XXL0-F1
#
_cell.length_a   1.000
_cell.length_b   1.000
_cell.length_c   1.000
_cell.angle_alpha   90.00
_cell.angle_beta   90.00
_cell.angle_gamma   90.00
#
_symmetry.space_group_name_H-M   'P 1'
#
loop_
_entity.id
_entity.type
_entity.pdbx_description
1 polymer ?
#
loop_
_entity_poly.entity_id
_entity_poly.type
_entity_poly.pdbx_seq_one_letter_code
_entity_poly.pdbx_strand_id
1 'polypeptide(L)'
;MVLKIFGGTDEKEKRRGTKVIPNARAALEENCFHNKYLLYCGKSWGHLRPNERRAKAKSTALKLHANNFQSFQITVAGVGLAVRAPDRVAGMVASWVNSAQKTARTRYTISIRPAHDTAYRSGNAKDMNLIHRLSLTSNSIDLEIDAEDTPTISAALGYGLSVALSLNKGLLLHASGVLLDGKAYVFVAPSGGGKSTVIRHCRKGTCLHDDKIAIAWHENEWMTGSTPLLDNRGRVPQPKQAPCGGIFVLLKARKTALDVPPSHTLLDEIASLAYEPTELKWVRKNLLQNILEMIGDVPIGLLRYKKGDDVAGLVKSFG
;
A
#
# COMPACT_ATOMS: atom_id res chain seq x y z
N MET A 1 20.63 14.16 -13.59
CA MET A 1 20.48 14.47 -15.02
C MET A 1 19.56 15.68 -15.11
N VAL A 2 20.14 16.86 -15.38
CA VAL A 2 19.47 18.16 -15.33
C VAL A 2 18.92 18.46 -16.72
N LEU A 3 17.60 18.62 -16.87
CA LEU A 3 17.03 19.10 -18.13
C LEU A 3 16.75 20.60 -18.04
N LYS A 4 17.49 21.36 -18.85
CA LYS A 4 17.28 22.78 -19.16
C LYS A 4 16.01 22.95 -19.99
N ILE A 5 15.22 23.96 -19.66
CA ILE A 5 14.10 24.47 -20.46
C ILE A 5 14.66 25.56 -21.38
N PHE A 6 14.53 25.39 -22.69
CA PHE A 6 14.63 26.49 -23.65
C PHE A 6 13.22 26.88 -24.08
N GLY A 7 12.93 28.18 -23.99
CA GLY A 7 11.70 28.81 -24.46
C GLY A 7 12.03 29.91 -25.45
N GLY A 8 11.04 30.22 -26.29
CA GLY A 8 11.04 31.21 -27.36
C GLY A 8 10.52 30.55 -28.63
N THR A 9 9.54 31.03 -29.38
CA THR A 9 8.66 32.22 -29.47
C THR A 9 7.53 31.71 -30.41
N ASP A 10 6.30 32.20 -30.53
CA ASP A 10 5.80 33.57 -30.57
C ASP A 10 4.26 33.55 -30.59
N GLU A 11 3.72 34.74 -30.46
CA GLU A 11 2.36 35.24 -30.30
C GLU A 11 1.21 34.85 -31.27
N LYS A 12 -0.02 35.07 -30.73
CA LYS A 12 -1.34 35.37 -31.34
C LYS A 12 -2.27 34.20 -31.70
N GLU A 13 -3.29 33.98 -30.86
CA GLU A 13 -4.67 34.32 -31.24
C GLU A 13 -5.62 34.49 -30.03
N LYS A 14 -6.52 35.47 -30.17
CA LYS A 14 -7.42 36.03 -29.15
C LYS A 14 -8.74 35.26 -29.07
N ARG A 15 -9.26 35.17 -27.83
CA ARG A 15 -10.67 35.28 -27.39
C ARG A 15 -11.70 34.33 -28.02
N ARG A 16 -12.28 33.45 -27.19
CA ARG A 16 -13.76 33.30 -27.01
C ARG A 16 -14.09 32.36 -25.84
N GLY A 17 -14.97 32.83 -24.95
CA GLY A 17 -15.87 31.97 -24.17
C GLY A 17 -15.36 31.50 -22.80
N THR A 18 -15.61 32.30 -21.77
CA THR A 18 -15.68 31.85 -20.37
C THR A 18 -16.75 30.76 -20.27
N LYS A 19 -16.36 29.49 -20.10
CA LYS A 19 -17.28 28.41 -19.72
C LYS A 19 -17.08 28.11 -18.24
N VAL A 20 -18.07 28.49 -17.45
CA VAL A 20 -18.27 28.03 -16.08
C VAL A 20 -18.29 26.50 -16.11
N ILE A 21 -17.37 25.84 -15.40
CA ILE A 21 -17.34 24.38 -15.26
C ILE A 21 -18.30 24.03 -14.13
N PRO A 22 -19.44 23.34 -14.38
CA PRO A 22 -20.29 22.84 -13.31
C PRO A 22 -19.67 21.57 -12.73
N ASN A 23 -19.65 21.49 -11.40
CA ASN A 23 -19.55 20.30 -10.54
C ASN A 23 -18.83 19.06 -11.11
N ALA A 24 -17.64 18.77 -10.56
CA ALA A 24 -16.80 17.59 -10.81
C ALA A 24 -17.46 16.21 -10.54
N ARG A 25 -18.75 16.18 -10.17
CA ARG A 25 -19.52 14.95 -9.94
C ARG A 25 -20.09 14.37 -11.24
N ALA A 26 -20.34 15.20 -12.26
CA ALA A 26 -20.93 14.75 -13.53
C ALA A 26 -19.90 14.17 -14.52
N ALA A 27 -18.61 14.51 -14.39
CA ALA A 27 -17.56 14.01 -15.27
C ALA A 27 -17.11 12.56 -14.96
N LEU A 28 -17.66 11.94 -13.90
CA LEU A 28 -17.35 10.57 -13.49
C LEU A 28 -18.29 9.51 -14.10
N GLU A 29 -19.40 9.90 -14.72
CA GLU A 29 -20.40 8.94 -15.24
C GLU A 29 -20.25 8.59 -16.73
N GLU A 30 -19.47 9.35 -17.52
CA GLU A 30 -19.37 9.12 -18.98
C GLU A 30 -18.13 8.37 -19.48
N ASN A 31 -17.21 7.93 -18.61
CA ASN A 31 -16.05 7.11 -19.02
C ASN A 31 -16.20 5.61 -18.64
N CYS A 32 -17.40 5.07 -18.81
CA CYS A 32 -17.61 3.63 -18.93
C CYS A 32 -17.12 3.12 -20.29
N PHE A 33 -15.81 2.97 -20.49
CA PHE A 33 -15.26 2.25 -21.64
C PHE A 33 -14.24 1.18 -21.21
N HIS A 34 -14.67 -0.07 -21.43
CA HIS A 34 -13.88 -1.26 -21.71
C HIS A 34 -12.36 -1.07 -21.79
N ASN A 35 -11.64 -1.38 -20.71
CA ASN A 35 -10.22 -1.67 -20.79
C ASN A 35 -9.88 -2.92 -19.98
N LYS A 36 -9.92 -4.08 -20.66
CA LYS A 36 -9.19 -5.27 -20.23
C LYS A 36 -7.71 -5.01 -20.52
N TYR A 37 -6.93 -4.62 -19.51
CA TYR A 37 -5.48 -4.63 -19.63
C TYR A 37 -4.99 -6.09 -19.49
N LEU A 38 -4.69 -6.71 -20.63
CA LEU A 38 -3.89 -7.95 -20.71
C LEU A 38 -2.43 -7.54 -20.84
N LEU A 39 -1.66 -7.64 -19.76
CA LEU A 39 -0.21 -7.48 -19.78
C LEU A 39 0.41 -8.80 -20.27
N TYR A 40 0.97 -8.77 -21.47
CA TYR A 40 1.73 -9.87 -22.06
C TYR A 40 3.22 -9.59 -21.83
N CYS A 41 3.89 -10.36 -20.95
CA CYS A 41 5.33 -10.30 -20.81
C CYS A 41 5.96 -11.29 -21.80
N GLY A 42 6.72 -10.78 -22.78
CA GLY A 42 7.29 -11.56 -23.88
C GLY A 42 8.74 -12.02 -23.70
N LYS A 43 9.07 -13.05 -24.50
CA LYS A 43 10.36 -13.69 -24.87
C LYS A 43 10.55 -15.08 -24.22
N SER A 44 10.79 -16.19 -24.92
CA SER A 44 11.26 -16.45 -26.29
C SER A 44 10.68 -17.78 -26.82
N TRP A 45 10.37 -17.84 -28.12
CA TRP A 45 9.97 -19.07 -28.80
C TRP A 45 11.19 -19.93 -29.09
N GLY A 46 11.37 -21.02 -28.32
CA GLY A 46 12.22 -22.14 -28.68
C GLY A 46 11.34 -23.31 -29.13
N HIS A 47 11.53 -23.79 -30.36
CA HIS A 47 10.82 -24.93 -30.92
C HIS A 47 10.94 -26.18 -30.03
N LEU A 48 9.82 -26.67 -29.49
CA LEU A 48 9.71 -28.01 -28.89
C LEU A 48 8.83 -28.89 -29.77
N ARG A 49 9.33 -30.10 -30.08
CA ARG A 49 8.72 -31.03 -31.04
C ARG A 49 7.41 -31.66 -30.50
N PRO A 50 6.47 -32.07 -31.36
CA PRO A 50 5.10 -32.41 -30.95
C PRO A 50 4.88 -33.68 -30.10
N ASN A 51 5.89 -34.52 -29.85
CA ASN A 51 5.66 -35.90 -29.38
C ASN A 51 5.95 -36.20 -27.90
N GLU A 52 6.24 -35.21 -27.05
CA GLU A 52 6.40 -35.43 -25.60
C GLU A 52 5.14 -35.09 -24.76
N ARG A 53 4.03 -34.72 -25.42
CA ARG A 53 2.81 -34.22 -24.76
C ARG A 53 1.88 -35.28 -24.14
N ARG A 54 2.14 -36.59 -24.27
CA ARG A 54 1.14 -37.62 -23.89
C ARG A 54 1.50 -38.60 -22.78
N ALA A 55 2.72 -38.57 -22.23
CA ALA A 55 3.15 -39.55 -21.22
C ALA A 55 3.51 -39.01 -19.83
N LYS A 56 3.53 -37.68 -19.61
CA LYS A 56 3.73 -37.07 -18.28
C LYS A 56 2.51 -36.37 -17.68
N ALA A 57 1.41 -36.29 -18.44
CA ALA A 57 0.16 -35.66 -18.01
C ALA A 57 -0.76 -36.54 -17.14
N LYS A 58 -0.30 -37.73 -16.70
CA LYS A 58 -1.17 -38.73 -16.03
C LYS A 58 -0.73 -39.17 -14.62
N SER A 59 0.30 -38.59 -14.00
CA SER A 59 0.66 -38.94 -12.61
C SER A 59 0.97 -37.78 -11.66
N THR A 60 0.92 -36.53 -12.13
CA THR A 60 0.93 -35.33 -11.26
C THR A 60 -0.39 -34.57 -11.31
N ALA A 61 -1.46 -35.24 -11.75
CA ALA A 61 -2.84 -34.93 -11.36
C ALA A 61 -3.12 -35.44 -9.94
N LEU A 62 -2.12 -35.36 -9.07
CA LEU A 62 -2.18 -35.70 -7.67
C LEU A 62 -2.76 -34.48 -6.96
N LYS A 63 -4.09 -34.45 -6.87
CA LYS A 63 -4.84 -33.69 -5.86
C LYS A 63 -4.39 -32.22 -5.70
N LEU A 64 -4.45 -31.44 -6.78
CA LEU A 64 -4.70 -30.01 -6.60
C LEU A 64 -6.08 -29.90 -5.95
N HIS A 65 -6.07 -29.62 -4.65
CA HIS A 65 -7.25 -29.35 -3.86
C HIS A 65 -8.21 -28.51 -4.70
N ALA A 66 -9.50 -28.88 -4.74
CA ALA A 66 -10.53 -27.93 -5.13
C ALA A 66 -10.27 -26.67 -4.29
N ASN A 67 -9.81 -25.61 -4.95
CA ASN A 67 -9.33 -24.39 -4.31
C ASN A 67 -10.49 -23.75 -3.54
N ASN A 68 -10.63 -24.09 -2.25
CA ASN A 68 -11.55 -23.42 -1.35
C ASN A 68 -11.04 -21.99 -1.18
N PHE A 69 -11.75 -21.05 -1.80
CA PHE A 69 -11.56 -19.63 -1.58
C PHE A 69 -12.49 -19.18 -0.47
N GLN A 70 -11.94 -18.50 0.52
CA GLN A 70 -12.72 -17.80 1.51
C GLN A 70 -12.78 -16.32 1.17
N SER A 71 -13.95 -15.75 1.41
CA SER A 71 -14.18 -14.32 1.33
C SER A 71 -14.29 -13.77 2.74
N PHE A 72 -13.50 -12.75 3.05
CA PHE A 72 -13.51 -12.10 4.35
C PHE A 72 -13.59 -10.59 4.19
N GLN A 73 -14.28 -9.93 5.13
CA GLN A 73 -14.34 -8.47 5.21
C GLN A 73 -13.31 -8.01 6.23
N ILE A 74 -12.58 -6.94 5.91
CA ILE A 74 -11.64 -6.27 6.80
C ILE A 74 -11.77 -4.75 6.63
N THR A 75 -11.32 -3.98 7.63
CA THR A 75 -11.21 -2.52 7.52
C THR A 75 -9.79 -2.10 7.90
N VAL A 76 -9.17 -1.25 7.08
CA VAL A 76 -7.81 -0.73 7.29
C VAL A 76 -7.88 0.78 7.20
N ALA A 77 -7.60 1.48 8.31
CA ALA A 77 -7.65 2.95 8.39
C ALA A 77 -8.97 3.54 7.84
N GLY A 78 -10.11 2.89 8.12
CA GLY A 78 -11.43 3.32 7.64
C GLY A 78 -11.80 2.90 6.19
N VAL A 79 -10.90 2.24 5.46
CA VAL A 79 -11.17 1.67 4.13
C VAL A 79 -11.59 0.20 4.27
N GLY A 80 -12.77 -0.15 3.75
CA GLY A 80 -13.29 -1.51 3.80
C GLY A 80 -12.80 -2.36 2.63
N LEU A 81 -12.42 -3.61 2.89
CA LEU A 81 -11.96 -4.55 1.88
C LEU A 81 -12.66 -5.90 2.03
N ALA A 82 -13.23 -6.39 0.94
CA ALA A 82 -13.69 -7.75 0.77
C ALA A 82 -12.55 -8.54 0.12
N VAL A 83 -11.79 -9.30 0.89
CA VAL A 83 -10.67 -10.08 0.35
C VAL A 83 -11.14 -11.50 0.06
N ARG A 84 -10.92 -11.97 -1.17
CA ARG A 84 -11.17 -13.35 -1.58
C ARG A 84 -9.84 -14.03 -1.83
N ALA A 85 -9.48 -15.02 -1.01
CA ALA A 85 -8.18 -15.65 -1.07
C ALA A 85 -8.22 -17.14 -0.66
N PRO A 86 -7.19 -17.95 -0.96
CA PRO A 86 -7.13 -19.34 -0.52
C PRO A 86 -7.20 -19.50 1.00
N ASP A 87 -7.71 -20.64 1.50
CA ASP A 87 -7.89 -20.96 2.94
C ASP A 87 -6.67 -20.61 3.83
N ARG A 88 -5.44 -20.80 3.32
CA ARG A 88 -4.21 -20.49 4.06
C ARG A 88 -4.11 -19.01 4.48
N VAL A 89 -4.72 -18.13 3.70
CA VAL A 89 -4.79 -16.67 3.94
C VAL A 89 -5.85 -16.36 4.98
N ALA A 90 -6.96 -17.11 5.00
CA ALA A 90 -8.01 -16.93 5.99
C ALA A 90 -7.49 -17.12 7.42
N GLY A 91 -6.59 -18.09 7.64
CA GLY A 91 -5.90 -18.27 8.92
C GLY A 91 -5.00 -17.09 9.29
N MET A 92 -4.32 -16.48 8.31
CA MET A 92 -3.43 -15.33 8.50
C MET A 92 -4.18 -14.06 8.94
N VAL A 93 -5.38 -13.86 8.38
CA VAL A 93 -6.19 -12.65 8.58
C VAL A 93 -7.38 -12.86 9.53
N ALA A 94 -7.49 -14.03 10.16
CA ALA A 94 -8.64 -14.40 10.98
C ALA A 94 -8.97 -13.38 12.08
N SER A 95 -7.95 -12.81 12.73
CA SER A 95 -8.12 -11.76 13.75
C SER A 95 -8.72 -10.46 13.19
N TRP A 96 -8.48 -10.17 11.91
CA TRP A 96 -9.01 -8.99 11.23
C TRP A 96 -10.47 -9.16 10.84
N VAL A 97 -10.90 -10.37 10.48
CA VAL A 97 -12.29 -10.65 10.07
C VAL A 97 -13.29 -10.31 11.18
N ASN A 98 -12.94 -10.61 12.44
CA ASN A 98 -13.80 -10.37 13.59
C ASN A 98 -13.86 -8.88 14.02
N SER A 99 -12.95 -8.04 13.53
CA SER A 99 -12.92 -6.59 13.81
C SER A 99 -13.68 -5.73 12.79
N ALA A 100 -14.13 -6.32 11.68
CA ALA A 100 -14.37 -5.62 10.42
C ALA A 100 -15.69 -4.84 10.29
N GLN A 101 -16.54 -4.77 11.32
CA GLN A 101 -17.96 -4.49 11.07
C GLN A 101 -18.45 -3.04 11.19
N LYS A 102 -17.70 -2.07 11.72
CA LYS A 102 -18.36 -0.83 12.21
C LYS A 102 -18.22 0.48 11.39
N THR A 103 -17.25 0.69 10.51
CA THR A 103 -17.00 2.09 10.02
C THR A 103 -16.55 2.30 8.56
N ALA A 104 -16.51 1.31 7.66
CA ALA A 104 -15.97 1.56 6.31
C ALA A 104 -16.86 2.44 5.41
N ARG A 105 -16.32 3.56 4.88
CA ARG A 105 -17.01 4.49 3.96
C ARG A 105 -17.13 3.97 2.52
N THR A 106 -16.10 3.26 2.05
CA THR A 106 -16.03 2.67 0.71
C THR A 106 -15.53 1.23 0.84
N ARG A 107 -15.99 0.32 -0.04
CA ARG A 107 -15.56 -1.09 -0.04
C ARG A 107 -15.00 -1.52 -1.40
N TYR A 108 -13.85 -2.18 -1.36
CA TYR A 108 -13.23 -2.81 -2.54
C TYR A 108 -13.16 -4.32 -2.36
N THR A 109 -13.37 -5.07 -3.43
CA THR A 109 -13.07 -6.51 -3.43
C THR A 109 -11.64 -6.74 -3.88
N ILE A 110 -10.77 -7.31 -3.05
CA ILE A 110 -9.44 -7.78 -3.46
C ILE A 110 -9.51 -9.29 -3.69
N SER A 111 -9.52 -9.74 -4.94
CA SER A 111 -9.43 -11.17 -5.24
C SER A 111 -7.98 -11.57 -5.47
N ILE A 112 -7.49 -12.59 -4.78
CA ILE A 112 -6.17 -13.19 -5.04
C ILE A 112 -6.40 -14.60 -5.56
N ARG A 113 -5.97 -14.88 -6.79
CA ARG A 113 -6.16 -16.19 -7.45
C ARG A 113 -4.81 -16.77 -7.89
N PRO A 114 -4.62 -18.10 -7.80
CA PRO A 114 -3.45 -18.75 -8.38
C PRO A 114 -3.48 -18.61 -9.91
N ALA A 115 -2.32 -18.42 -10.53
CA ALA A 115 -2.16 -18.46 -11.98
C ALA A 115 -2.42 -19.89 -12.50
N HIS A 116 -3.28 -20.04 -13.50
CA HIS A 116 -3.78 -21.36 -13.92
C HIS A 116 -2.83 -22.15 -14.85
N ASP A 117 -1.65 -21.64 -15.24
CA ASP A 117 -0.88 -22.24 -16.35
C ASP A 117 0.65 -22.04 -16.32
N THR A 118 1.28 -21.88 -15.15
CA THR A 118 2.73 -21.68 -15.08
C THR A 118 3.43 -22.68 -14.17
N ALA A 119 4.52 -23.27 -14.70
CA ALA A 119 5.39 -24.16 -13.95
C ALA A 119 6.13 -23.34 -12.88
N TYR A 120 5.70 -23.51 -11.63
CA TYR A 120 6.27 -23.00 -10.39
C TYR A 120 7.78 -22.69 -10.47
N ARG A 121 8.16 -21.43 -10.23
CA ARG A 121 9.55 -21.04 -9.96
C ARG A 121 9.62 -20.40 -8.58
N SER A 122 10.10 -21.14 -7.59
CA SER A 122 10.45 -20.59 -6.28
C SER A 122 11.56 -19.55 -6.45
N GLY A 123 11.26 -18.28 -6.22
CA GLY A 123 12.22 -17.17 -6.25
C GLY A 123 12.05 -16.29 -5.01
N ASN A 124 13.17 -15.76 -4.49
CA ASN A 124 13.19 -14.90 -3.31
C ASN A 124 12.24 -13.69 -3.46
N ALA A 125 11.47 -13.43 -2.41
CA ALA A 125 10.33 -12.50 -2.30
C ALA A 125 10.66 -10.99 -2.44
N LYS A 126 11.46 -10.59 -3.42
CA LYS A 126 11.78 -9.18 -3.69
C LYS A 126 11.29 -8.68 -5.05
N ASP A 127 10.85 -9.57 -5.94
CA ASP A 127 10.52 -9.20 -7.30
C ASP A 127 9.01 -9.08 -7.50
N MET A 128 8.58 -7.91 -7.95
CA MET A 128 7.25 -7.55 -8.49
C MET A 128 6.78 -8.43 -9.68
N ASN A 129 7.53 -9.47 -10.04
CA ASN A 129 7.22 -10.44 -11.10
C ASN A 129 6.18 -11.51 -10.70
N LEU A 130 5.48 -11.32 -9.57
CA LEU A 130 4.57 -12.31 -8.99
C LEU A 130 3.10 -12.08 -9.38
N ILE A 131 2.74 -10.87 -9.82
CA ILE A 131 1.38 -10.56 -10.30
C ILE A 131 1.32 -10.83 -11.81
N HIS A 132 0.68 -11.94 -12.18
CA HIS A 132 0.46 -12.34 -13.57
C HIS A 132 -0.62 -11.52 -14.26
N ARG A 133 -1.65 -11.11 -13.51
CA ARG A 133 -2.75 -10.31 -14.03
C ARG A 133 -3.29 -9.38 -12.96
N LEU A 134 -3.55 -8.15 -13.37
CA LEU A 134 -4.23 -7.13 -12.57
C LEU A 134 -5.47 -6.66 -13.34
N SER A 135 -6.64 -6.76 -12.72
CA SER A 135 -7.86 -6.11 -13.21
C SER A 135 -8.40 -5.18 -12.15
N LEU A 136 -8.82 -3.99 -12.58
CA LEU A 136 -9.39 -2.97 -11.71
C LEU A 136 -10.74 -2.55 -12.29
N THR A 137 -11.79 -2.69 -11.50
CA THR A 137 -13.10 -2.09 -11.76
C THR A 137 -13.35 -0.96 -10.76
N SER A 138 -14.53 -0.33 -10.80
CA SER A 138 -14.88 0.71 -9.83
C SER A 138 -14.75 0.23 -8.37
N ASN A 139 -15.07 -1.05 -8.11
CA ASN A 139 -15.17 -1.60 -6.76
C ASN A 139 -14.40 -2.93 -6.58
N SER A 140 -13.60 -3.38 -7.56
CA SER A 140 -12.80 -4.62 -7.45
C SER A 140 -11.37 -4.45 -7.94
N ILE A 141 -10.45 -5.11 -7.25
CA ILE A 141 -9.03 -5.25 -7.56
C ILE A 141 -8.78 -6.76 -7.63
N ASP A 142 -8.65 -7.30 -8.82
CA ASP A 142 -8.39 -8.73 -9.03
C ASP A 142 -6.91 -8.94 -9.35
N LEU A 143 -6.23 -9.73 -8.52
CA LEU A 143 -4.82 -10.09 -8.59
C LEU A 143 -4.71 -11.59 -8.86
N GLU A 144 -4.07 -11.94 -9.97
CA GLU A 144 -3.66 -13.31 -10.27
C GLU A 144 -2.18 -13.44 -9.94
N ILE A 145 -1.81 -14.37 -9.04
CA ILE A 145 -0.44 -14.58 -8.57
C ILE A 145 -0.02 -16.03 -8.74
N ASP A 146 1.26 -16.27 -9.05
CA ASP A 146 1.82 -17.63 -9.12
C ASP A 146 2.58 -17.97 -7.83
N ALA A 147 1.84 -18.06 -6.72
CA ALA A 147 2.40 -18.41 -5.41
C ALA A 147 1.36 -18.91 -4.41
N GLU A 148 1.80 -19.86 -3.57
CA GLU A 148 1.02 -20.43 -2.46
C GLU A 148 1.67 -20.16 -1.08
N ASP A 149 2.81 -19.48 -1.06
CA ASP A 149 3.52 -19.13 0.18
C ASP A 149 2.97 -17.86 0.82
N THR A 150 2.94 -17.84 2.16
CA THR A 150 2.37 -16.73 2.94
C THR A 150 3.03 -15.38 2.65
N PRO A 151 4.37 -15.26 2.55
CA PRO A 151 5.03 -14.01 2.20
C PRO A 151 4.57 -13.41 0.87
N THR A 152 4.52 -14.20 -0.20
CA THR A 152 4.08 -13.71 -1.52
C THR A 152 2.62 -13.28 -1.49
N ILE A 153 1.75 -14.08 -0.87
CA ILE A 153 0.33 -13.71 -0.77
C ILE A 153 0.17 -12.43 0.07
N SER A 154 0.95 -12.26 1.13
CA SER A 154 0.98 -11.00 1.90
C SER A 154 1.45 -9.83 1.03
N ALA A 155 2.47 -10.00 0.18
CA ALA A 155 2.91 -8.95 -0.73
C ALA A 155 1.82 -8.57 -1.75
N ALA A 156 1.12 -9.55 -2.32
CA ALA A 156 -0.01 -9.32 -3.22
C ALA A 156 -1.16 -8.58 -2.53
N LEU A 157 -1.53 -8.97 -1.30
CA LEU A 157 -2.50 -8.23 -0.50
C LEU A 157 -2.04 -6.80 -0.22
N GLY A 158 -0.74 -6.59 0.03
CA GLY A 158 -0.14 -5.28 0.18
C GLY A 158 -0.27 -4.40 -1.06
N TYR A 159 -0.09 -4.97 -2.25
CA TYR A 159 -0.31 -4.27 -3.52
C TYR A 159 -1.79 -3.91 -3.73
N GLY A 160 -2.70 -4.86 -3.48
CA GLY A 160 -4.14 -4.58 -3.54
C GLY A 160 -4.56 -3.49 -2.55
N LEU A 161 -3.99 -3.51 -1.34
CA LEU A 161 -4.22 -2.50 -0.32
C LEU A 161 -3.68 -1.13 -0.74
N SER A 162 -2.49 -1.05 -1.34
CA SER A 162 -1.94 0.24 -1.79
C SER A 162 -2.79 0.86 -2.90
N VAL A 163 -3.33 0.06 -3.83
CA VAL A 163 -4.31 0.50 -4.82
C VAL A 163 -5.57 1.03 -4.13
N ALA A 164 -6.19 0.24 -3.25
CA ALA A 164 -7.41 0.63 -2.57
C ALA A 164 -7.24 1.93 -1.76
N LEU A 165 -6.15 2.08 -1.00
CA LEU A 165 -5.83 3.30 -0.26
C LEU A 165 -5.62 4.49 -1.19
N SER A 166 -4.88 4.31 -2.29
CA SER A 166 -4.64 5.37 -3.28
C SER A 166 -5.94 5.90 -3.89
N LEU A 167 -6.95 5.05 -4.03
CA LEU A 167 -8.29 5.44 -4.51
C LEU A 167 -9.17 6.13 -3.46
N ASN A 168 -8.79 6.07 -2.17
CA ASN A 168 -9.63 6.53 -1.05
C ASN A 168 -8.93 7.57 -0.20
N LYS A 169 -8.22 8.51 -0.85
CA LYS A 169 -7.48 9.57 -0.16
C LYS A 169 -6.58 8.99 0.93
N GLY A 170 -5.72 8.05 0.54
CA GLY A 170 -4.83 7.32 1.44
C GLY A 170 -3.58 6.80 0.75
N LEU A 171 -2.71 6.19 1.55
CA LEU A 171 -1.43 5.64 1.15
C LEU A 171 -0.99 4.51 2.07
N LEU A 172 -0.19 3.60 1.54
CA LEU A 172 0.51 2.57 2.29
C LEU A 172 1.99 2.98 2.39
N LEU A 173 2.55 3.02 3.60
CA LEU A 173 3.91 3.47 3.87
C LEU A 173 4.79 2.36 4.43
N HIS A 174 6.04 2.30 3.97
CA HIS A 174 7.09 1.51 4.60
C HIS A 174 7.60 2.21 5.87
N ALA A 175 6.93 1.91 6.98
CA ALA A 175 7.05 2.64 8.23
C ALA A 175 6.84 1.73 9.45
N SER A 176 7.20 2.25 10.62
CA SER A 176 6.81 1.65 11.90
C SER A 176 5.95 2.63 12.68
N GLY A 177 4.89 2.16 13.32
CA GLY A 177 3.96 3.00 14.06
C GLY A 177 3.79 2.59 15.51
N VAL A 178 3.49 3.56 16.37
CA VAL A 178 3.09 3.33 17.76
C VAL A 178 1.77 4.03 18.04
N LEU A 179 0.94 3.41 18.86
CA LEU A 179 -0.20 4.03 19.50
C LEU A 179 0.23 4.59 20.84
N LEU A 180 -0.03 5.88 21.07
CA LEU A 180 0.28 6.57 22.30
C LEU A 180 -0.84 7.58 22.57
N ASP A 181 -1.46 7.51 23.75
CA ASP A 181 -2.53 8.42 24.20
C ASP A 181 -3.65 8.63 23.19
N GLY A 182 -4.10 7.55 22.54
CA GLY A 182 -5.21 7.58 21.59
C GLY A 182 -4.85 8.06 20.18
N LYS A 183 -3.59 8.43 19.91
CA LYS A 183 -3.09 8.79 18.58
C LYS A 183 -2.08 7.79 18.06
N ALA A 184 -1.90 7.75 16.74
CA ALA A 184 -0.87 6.98 16.07
C ALA A 184 0.28 7.89 15.61
N TYR A 185 1.51 7.54 15.98
CA TYR A 185 2.72 8.23 15.56
C TYR A 185 3.53 7.32 14.65
N VAL A 186 3.90 7.83 13.47
CA VAL A 186 4.50 7.04 12.40
C VAL A 186 5.96 7.45 12.23
N PHE A 187 6.85 6.47 12.12
CA PHE A 187 8.28 6.66 11.92
C PHE A 187 8.70 6.11 10.56
N VAL A 188 9.23 6.99 9.73
CA VAL A 188 9.70 6.67 8.38
C VAL A 188 11.22 6.85 8.29
N ALA A 189 11.87 5.93 7.59
CA ALA A 189 13.31 5.97 7.31
C ALA A 189 13.66 4.90 6.27
N PRO A 190 14.79 5.03 5.57
CA PRO A 190 15.36 3.94 4.78
C PRO A 190 15.55 2.65 5.60
N SER A 191 15.73 1.52 4.91
CA SER A 191 16.04 0.25 5.58
C SER A 191 17.28 0.37 6.46
N GLY A 192 17.24 -0.18 7.68
CA GLY A 192 18.30 0.01 8.68
C GLY A 192 18.36 1.39 9.34
N GLY A 193 17.42 2.31 9.01
CA GLY A 193 17.35 3.67 9.54
C GLY A 193 16.94 3.76 11.02
N GLY A 194 16.36 2.70 11.59
CA GLY A 194 16.06 2.60 13.02
C GLY A 194 14.59 2.54 13.39
N LYS A 195 13.66 2.37 12.42
CA LYS A 195 12.20 2.30 12.66
C LYS A 195 11.81 1.28 13.73
N SER A 196 12.24 0.02 13.58
CA SER A 196 12.00 -1.04 14.59
C SER A 196 12.71 -0.78 15.92
N THR A 197 13.77 0.03 15.92
CA THR A 197 14.51 0.39 17.13
C THR A 197 13.78 1.48 17.91
N VAL A 198 13.27 2.53 17.26
CA VAL A 198 12.56 3.61 17.97
C VAL A 198 11.27 3.10 18.61
N ILE A 199 10.50 2.26 17.92
CA ILE A 199 9.26 1.69 18.49
C ILE A 199 9.54 0.78 19.70
N ARG A 200 10.70 0.13 19.77
CA ARG A 200 11.10 -0.73 20.90
C ARG A 200 11.42 0.09 22.15
N HIS A 201 11.88 1.33 21.98
CA HIS A 201 12.30 2.20 23.08
C HIS A 201 11.25 3.28 23.42
N CYS A 202 10.22 3.45 22.59
CA CYS A 202 9.08 4.32 22.87
C CYS A 202 8.28 3.75 24.05
N ARG A 203 8.51 4.26 25.27
CA ARG A 203 7.85 3.77 26.48
C ARG A 203 6.40 4.24 26.46
N LYS A 204 5.52 3.45 27.08
CA LYS A 204 4.05 3.68 27.10
C LYS A 204 3.36 3.58 25.73
N GLY A 205 4.13 3.57 24.63
CA GLY A 205 3.62 3.30 23.29
C GLY A 205 3.33 1.82 23.07
N THR A 206 2.21 1.52 22.40
CA THR A 206 1.89 0.17 21.93
C THR A 206 2.23 0.08 20.44
N CYS A 207 3.00 -0.93 20.04
CA CYS A 207 3.29 -1.14 18.61
C CYS A 207 1.98 -1.28 17.79
N LEU A 208 1.87 -0.46 16.74
CA LEU A 208 0.80 -0.50 15.75
C LEU A 208 1.15 -1.50 14.63
N HIS A 209 2.24 -1.24 13.92
CA HIS A 209 2.83 -2.13 12.91
C HIS A 209 4.32 -1.80 12.76
N ASP A 210 5.14 -2.78 12.42
CA ASP A 210 6.58 -2.61 12.19
C ASP A 210 6.96 -3.10 10.78
N ASP A 211 6.34 -2.50 9.75
CA ASP A 211 6.75 -2.61 8.33
C ASP A 211 5.83 -1.79 7.40
N LYS A 212 4.51 -2.08 7.41
CA LYS A 212 3.52 -1.52 6.49
C LYS A 212 2.39 -0.85 7.26
N ILE A 213 2.38 0.48 7.24
CA ILE A 213 1.38 1.32 7.90
C ILE A 213 0.44 1.90 6.85
N ALA A 214 -0.87 1.80 7.08
CA ALA A 214 -1.86 2.47 6.25
C ALA A 214 -2.22 3.82 6.85
N ILE A 215 -2.32 4.85 6.02
CA ILE A 215 -2.84 6.17 6.37
C ILE A 215 -3.94 6.52 5.37
N ALA A 216 -5.12 6.89 5.83
CA ALA A 216 -6.22 7.28 4.95
C ALA A 216 -7.14 8.30 5.61
N TRP A 217 -7.74 9.16 4.79
CA TRP A 217 -8.74 10.12 5.24
C TRP A 217 -10.06 9.41 5.54
N HIS A 218 -10.55 9.57 6.76
CA HIS A 218 -11.77 8.93 7.24
C HIS A 218 -12.44 9.83 8.28
N GLU A 219 -13.77 9.98 8.21
CA GLU A 219 -14.56 10.78 9.17
C GLU A 219 -14.00 12.21 9.45
N ASN A 220 -13.44 12.85 8.41
CA ASN A 220 -12.84 14.19 8.46
C ASN A 220 -11.50 14.29 9.20
N GLU A 221 -10.79 13.18 9.37
CA GLU A 221 -9.43 13.16 9.89
C GLU A 221 -8.56 12.11 9.19
N TRP A 222 -7.23 12.24 9.31
CA TRP A 222 -6.31 11.23 8.82
C TRP A 222 -6.19 10.10 9.84
N MET A 223 -6.67 8.91 9.48
CA MET A 223 -6.57 7.71 10.31
C MET A 223 -5.34 6.91 9.91
N THR A 224 -4.63 6.40 10.91
CA THR A 224 -3.48 5.50 10.74
C THR A 224 -3.80 4.13 11.32
N GLY A 225 -3.53 3.08 10.57
CA GLY A 225 -3.85 1.71 10.96
C GLY A 225 -2.70 0.74 10.75
N SER A 226 -2.74 -0.35 11.52
CA SER A 226 -2.03 -1.57 11.15
C SER A 226 -2.60 -2.14 9.85
N THR A 227 -1.97 -3.18 9.31
CA THR A 227 -2.40 -3.86 8.09
C THR A 227 -2.36 -5.36 8.32
N PRO A 228 -3.16 -6.16 7.59
CA PRO A 228 -3.16 -7.62 7.67
C PRO A 228 -1.95 -8.23 6.92
N LEU A 229 -0.78 -7.59 7.03
CA LEU A 229 0.43 -7.92 6.30
C LEU A 229 1.49 -8.40 7.29
N LEU A 230 2.44 -9.21 6.81
CA LEU A 230 3.54 -9.65 7.66
C LEU A 230 4.41 -8.44 8.08
N ASP A 231 4.71 -8.37 9.37
CA ASP A 231 5.72 -7.47 9.94
C ASP A 231 7.14 -8.00 9.68
N ASN A 232 8.15 -7.22 10.08
CA ASN A 232 9.56 -7.60 9.97
C ASN A 232 9.96 -8.89 10.75
N ARG A 233 9.04 -9.48 11.53
CA ARG A 233 9.23 -10.75 12.25
C ARG A 233 8.36 -11.87 11.70
N GLY A 234 7.70 -11.67 10.55
CA GLY A 234 6.82 -12.66 9.93
C GLY A 234 5.50 -12.87 10.67
N ARG A 235 5.03 -11.86 11.43
CA ARG A 235 3.75 -11.92 12.17
C ARG A 235 2.75 -10.95 11.57
N VAL A 236 1.47 -11.32 11.60
CA VAL A 236 0.39 -10.38 11.29
C VAL A 236 -0.03 -9.66 12.57
N PRO A 237 0.05 -8.32 12.63
CA PRO A 237 -0.37 -7.58 13.81
C PRO A 237 -1.89 -7.60 13.97
N GLN A 238 -2.32 -7.36 15.20
CA GLN A 238 -3.74 -7.19 15.52
C GLN A 238 -4.32 -5.94 14.82
N PRO A 239 -5.60 -5.97 14.42
CA PRO A 239 -6.27 -4.81 13.84
C PRO A 239 -6.34 -3.68 14.87
N LYS A 240 -5.71 -2.55 14.54
CA LYS A 240 -5.63 -1.37 15.38
C LYS A 240 -5.57 -0.14 14.49
N GLN A 241 -6.21 0.94 14.93
CA GLN A 241 -6.14 2.23 14.25
C GLN A 241 -6.38 3.37 15.23
N ALA A 242 -5.88 4.55 14.88
CA ALA A 242 -6.09 5.79 15.62
C ALA A 242 -5.88 6.99 14.68
N PRO A 243 -6.36 8.19 15.06
CA PRO A 243 -5.99 9.43 14.38
C PRO A 243 -4.49 9.59 14.26
N CYS A 244 -4.02 10.11 13.13
CA CYS A 244 -2.60 10.37 12.89
C CYS A 244 -2.15 11.55 13.76
N GLY A 245 -1.31 11.27 14.76
CA GLY A 245 -0.70 12.31 15.60
C GLY A 245 0.56 12.92 14.99
N GLY A 246 1.12 12.32 13.95
CA GLY A 246 2.24 12.87 13.21
C GLY A 246 3.13 11.81 12.55
N ILE A 247 3.90 12.26 11.56
CA ILE A 247 4.87 11.44 10.83
C ILE A 247 6.27 12.01 11.05
N PHE A 248 7.21 11.15 11.42
CA PHE A 248 8.57 11.53 11.77
C PHE A 248 9.58 10.83 10.86
N VAL A 249 10.34 11.63 10.10
CA VAL A 249 11.51 11.14 9.37
C VAL A 249 12.65 10.93 10.35
N LEU A 250 13.16 9.71 10.49
CA LEU A 250 14.23 9.40 11.42
C LEU A 250 15.60 9.72 10.83
N LEU A 251 16.41 10.42 11.61
CA LEU A 251 17.85 10.57 11.38
C LEU A 251 18.62 10.03 12.58
N LYS A 252 19.65 9.20 12.33
CA LYS A 252 20.53 8.75 13.42
C LYS A 252 21.35 9.94 13.94
N ALA A 253 21.36 10.13 15.25
CA ALA A 253 22.04 11.26 15.88
C ALA A 253 22.69 10.88 17.22
N ARG A 254 23.56 11.75 17.73
CA ARG A 254 24.18 11.61 19.06
C ARG A 254 23.30 12.13 20.20
N LYS A 255 22.32 12.97 19.88
CA LYS A 255 21.33 13.53 20.81
C LYS A 255 19.95 13.42 20.16
N THR A 256 18.94 13.07 20.95
CA THR A 256 17.56 13.05 20.47
C THR A 256 16.99 14.46 20.45
N ALA A 257 16.42 14.86 19.31
CA ALA A 257 15.78 16.15 19.12
C ALA A 257 14.72 16.05 18.01
N LEU A 258 13.70 16.90 18.11
CA LEU A 258 12.68 17.04 17.09
C LEU A 258 12.88 18.38 16.40
N ASP A 259 13.14 18.35 15.10
CA ASP A 259 13.15 19.54 14.25
C ASP A 259 11.85 19.58 13.43
N VAL A 260 11.33 20.79 13.20
CA VAL A 260 10.07 21.00 12.49
C VAL A 260 10.35 21.84 11.25
N PRO A 261 10.94 21.25 10.19
CA PRO A 261 11.07 21.96 8.93
C PRO A 261 9.67 22.13 8.30
N PRO A 262 9.52 23.03 7.31
CA PRO A 262 8.28 23.08 6.54
C PRO A 262 7.98 21.68 5.96
N SER A 263 6.77 21.16 6.16
CA SER A 263 6.43 19.76 5.87
C SER A 263 6.78 19.31 4.44
N HIS A 264 6.69 20.22 3.46
CA HIS A 264 7.01 19.95 2.06
C HIS A 264 8.48 19.60 1.80
N THR A 265 9.41 20.00 2.69
CA THR A 265 10.83 19.68 2.53
C THR A 265 11.14 18.21 2.82
N LEU A 266 10.17 17.47 3.36
CA LEU A 266 10.28 16.03 3.66
C LEU A 266 9.44 15.16 2.69
N LEU A 267 8.94 15.77 1.62
CA LEU A 267 8.09 15.10 0.63
C LEU A 267 8.81 13.91 -0.01
N ASP A 268 10.08 14.08 -0.40
CA ASP A 268 10.85 13.03 -1.08
C ASP A 268 11.10 11.83 -0.16
N GLU A 269 11.40 12.07 1.12
CA GLU A 269 11.58 11.02 2.13
C GLU A 269 10.29 10.23 2.37
N ILE A 270 9.13 10.89 2.37
CA ILE A 270 7.84 10.22 2.56
C ILE A 270 7.42 9.49 1.28
N ALA A 271 7.49 10.16 0.12
CA ALA A 271 7.05 9.62 -1.16
C ALA A 271 7.89 8.41 -1.57
N SER A 272 9.21 8.42 -1.34
CA SER A 272 10.10 7.29 -1.62
C SER A 272 9.83 6.05 -0.74
N LEU A 273 9.07 6.21 0.35
CA LEU A 273 8.67 5.13 1.24
C LEU A 273 7.21 4.72 1.05
N ALA A 274 6.47 5.35 0.14
CA ALA A 274 5.13 4.92 -0.22
C ALA A 274 5.17 3.69 -1.15
N TYR A 275 4.27 2.74 -0.91
CA TYR A 275 4.08 1.61 -1.81
C TYR A 275 3.32 2.06 -3.05
N GLU A 276 4.06 2.29 -4.14
CA GLU A 276 3.54 2.79 -5.41
C GLU A 276 2.87 1.68 -6.25
N PRO A 277 1.62 1.87 -6.71
CA PRO A 277 1.00 1.01 -7.73
C PRO A 277 1.61 1.27 -9.12
N THR A 278 2.83 0.79 -9.37
CA THR A 278 3.67 1.10 -10.56
C THR A 278 2.94 0.96 -11.89
N GLU A 279 2.15 -0.11 -12.04
CA GLU A 279 1.45 -0.45 -13.29
C GLU A 279 0.23 0.46 -13.57
N LEU A 280 -0.29 1.15 -12.55
CA LEU A 280 -1.54 1.91 -12.62
C LEU A 280 -1.28 3.41 -12.61
N LYS A 281 -0.82 3.95 -13.75
CA LYS A 281 -0.39 5.36 -13.87
C LYS A 281 -1.35 6.38 -13.25
N TRP A 282 -2.66 6.22 -13.45
CA TRP A 282 -3.67 7.12 -12.92
C TRP A 282 -3.86 6.97 -11.40
N VAL A 283 -3.75 5.75 -10.87
CA VAL A 283 -3.80 5.50 -9.42
C VAL A 283 -2.59 6.12 -8.74
N ARG A 284 -1.41 6.12 -9.38
CA ARG A 284 -0.23 6.84 -8.87
C ARG A 284 -0.43 8.35 -8.78
N LYS A 285 -1.16 8.93 -9.73
CA LYS A 285 -1.53 10.35 -9.66
C LYS A 285 -2.36 10.62 -8.39
N ASN A 286 -3.30 9.74 -8.08
CA ASN A 286 -4.07 9.83 -6.83
C ASN A 286 -3.16 9.66 -5.61
N LEU A 287 -2.25 8.68 -5.60
CA LEU A 287 -1.28 8.50 -4.50
C LEU A 287 -0.48 9.79 -4.24
N LEU A 288 0.08 10.41 -5.28
CA LEU A 288 0.82 11.66 -5.13
C LEU A 288 -0.06 12.78 -4.58
N GLN A 289 -1.28 12.93 -5.10
CA GLN A 289 -2.24 13.91 -4.59
C GLN A 289 -2.56 13.66 -3.11
N ASN A 290 -2.77 12.40 -2.72
CA ASN A 290 -3.04 12.01 -1.34
C ASN A 290 -1.87 12.34 -0.41
N ILE A 291 -0.63 12.10 -0.86
CA ILE A 291 0.59 12.47 -0.12
C ILE A 291 0.63 13.98 0.10
N LEU A 292 0.39 14.78 -0.95
CA LEU A 292 0.42 16.25 -0.86
C LEU A 292 -0.64 16.78 0.10
N GLU A 293 -1.87 16.27 0.04
CA GLU A 293 -2.94 16.64 0.98
C GLU A 293 -2.59 16.24 2.41
N MET A 294 -2.11 15.01 2.61
CA MET A 294 -1.71 14.50 3.92
C MET A 294 -0.59 15.33 4.55
N ILE A 295 0.41 15.74 3.77
CA ILE A 295 1.52 16.59 4.24
C ILE A 295 1.03 17.99 4.65
N GLY A 296 -0.07 18.47 4.06
CA GLY A 296 -0.71 19.73 4.43
C GLY A 296 -1.51 19.67 5.74
N ASP A 297 -2.05 18.49 6.07
CA ASP A 297 -2.98 18.32 7.20
C ASP A 297 -2.32 17.69 8.44
N VAL A 298 -1.33 16.79 8.23
CA VAL A 298 -0.69 16.01 9.31
C VAL A 298 0.61 16.68 9.73
N PRO A 299 0.90 16.79 11.05
CA PRO A 299 2.19 17.25 11.52
C PRO A 299 3.32 16.34 11.03
N ILE A 300 4.34 16.92 10.38
CA ILE A 300 5.52 16.19 9.92
C ILE A 300 6.78 16.78 10.54
N GLY A 301 7.58 15.92 11.15
CA GLY A 301 8.81 16.31 11.84
C GLY A 301 10.03 15.51 11.40
N LEU A 302 11.20 16.07 11.66
CA LEU A 302 12.48 15.39 11.52
C LEU A 302 12.95 14.97 12.92
N LEU A 303 12.93 13.67 13.20
CA LEU A 303 13.34 13.12 14.49
C LEU A 303 14.80 12.67 14.41
N ARG A 304 15.69 13.53 14.91
CA ARG A 304 17.06 13.14 15.23
C ARG A 304 17.00 12.21 16.42
N TYR A 305 17.43 10.97 16.25
CA TYR A 305 17.25 9.90 17.23
C TYR A 305 18.59 9.33 17.68
N LYS A 306 18.86 9.44 18.98
CA LYS A 306 19.92 8.68 19.64
C LYS A 306 19.35 7.33 20.05
N LYS A 307 19.98 6.26 19.56
CA LYS A 307 19.56 4.88 19.85
C LYS A 307 19.42 4.66 21.36
N GLY A 308 18.26 4.19 21.79
CA GLY A 308 17.97 3.83 23.18
C GLY A 308 17.12 4.86 23.91
N ASP A 309 17.03 6.08 23.39
CA ASP A 309 16.22 7.13 24.00
C ASP A 309 14.72 6.83 23.83
N ASP A 310 13.93 7.27 24.81
CA ASP A 310 12.48 7.28 24.72
C ASP A 310 12.01 8.56 24.04
N VAL A 311 11.18 8.42 23.00
CA VAL A 311 10.69 9.54 22.19
C VAL A 311 9.22 9.89 22.46
N ALA A 312 8.54 9.14 23.32
CA ALA A 312 7.09 9.28 23.55
C ALA A 312 6.67 10.71 23.90
N GLY A 313 7.39 11.36 24.83
CA GLY A 313 7.12 12.74 25.23
C GLY A 313 7.33 13.75 24.09
N LEU A 314 8.38 13.56 23.29
CA LEU A 314 8.71 14.45 22.18
C LEU A 314 7.66 14.37 21.07
N VAL A 315 7.33 13.16 20.60
CA VAL A 315 6.34 12.99 19.52
C VAL A 315 4.94 13.43 19.95
N LYS A 316 4.59 13.25 21.23
CA LYS A 316 3.32 13.72 21.78
C LYS A 316 3.22 15.25 21.80
N SER A 317 4.30 15.94 22.16
CA SER A 317 4.30 17.41 22.24
C SER A 317 4.08 18.10 20.89
N PHE A 318 4.22 17.35 19.80
CA PHE A 318 4.11 17.87 18.44
C PHE A 318 2.67 17.87 17.87
N GLY A 319 1.81 16.94 18.33
CA GLY A 319 0.53 16.64 17.68
C GLY A 319 -0.67 16.55 18.59
#